data_AF-A0A8D6XQI0-F1
#
_entry.id   AF-A0A8D6XQI0-F1
#
_cell.length_a   1.000
_cell.length_b   1.000
_cell.length_c   1.000
_cell.angle_alpha   90.00
_cell.angle_beta   90.00
_cell.angle_gamma   90.00
#
_symmetry.space_group_name_H-M   'P 1'
#
loop_
_entity.id
_entity.type
_entity.pdbx_description
1 polymer ?
#
loop_
_entity_poly.entity_id
_entity_poly.type
_entity_poly.pdbx_seq_one_letter_code
_entity_poly.pdbx_strand_id
1 'polypeptide(L)'
;MKTRAIIEFKDTYASMECQELGYQTKETALAIISPTGHILSSTPLFRKAYGSNTAHIDQLPFTIDTLNITAKGLSEKARANLEDWITHTIILPMDYDKYFTKHQALLHLLAESPIVESVQSLTYKTVKIYFSEALNDEHIRQLQGFILFQAGIYSYIGTSTVSDRNA
;
A
#
# COMPACT_ATOMS: atom_id res chain seq x y z
N MET A 1 -11.98 -27.25 12.09
CA MET A 1 -12.58 -25.90 12.14
C MET A 1 -11.79 -25.05 11.18
N LYS A 2 -12.44 -24.47 10.16
CA LYS A 2 -11.78 -23.71 9.09
C LYS A 2 -11.74 -22.23 9.41
N THR A 3 -10.76 -21.51 8.87
CA THR A 3 -10.67 -20.05 9.00
C THR A 3 -10.87 -19.37 7.65
N ARG A 4 -11.66 -18.30 7.64
CA ARG A 4 -11.66 -17.31 6.57
C ARG A 4 -10.91 -16.09 7.03
N ALA A 5 -9.99 -15.58 6.22
CA ALA A 5 -9.32 -14.30 6.45
C ALA A 5 -9.72 -13.26 5.40
N ILE A 6 -9.85 -12.01 5.84
CA ILE A 6 -9.87 -10.82 5.00
C ILE A 6 -8.56 -10.07 5.24
N ILE A 7 -7.80 -9.89 4.18
CA ILE A 7 -6.51 -9.21 4.17
C ILE A 7 -6.69 -7.86 3.51
N GLU A 8 -6.35 -6.80 4.23
CA GLU A 8 -6.27 -5.44 3.69
C GLU A 8 -4.81 -5.02 3.51
N PHE A 9 -4.42 -4.78 2.27
CA PHE A 9 -3.13 -4.22 1.90
C PHE A 9 -3.11 -2.71 2.16
N LYS A 10 -2.08 -2.25 2.86
CA LYS A 10 -1.84 -0.82 3.14
C LYS A 10 -0.84 -0.26 2.16
N ASP A 11 -1.07 0.98 1.73
CA ASP A 11 -0.18 1.77 0.86
C ASP A 11 0.21 1.12 -0.50
N THR A 12 -0.26 -0.10 -0.79
CA THR A 12 -0.25 -0.86 -2.05
C THR A 12 0.86 -0.48 -3.02
N TYR A 13 0.54 0.24 -4.10
CA TYR A 13 1.48 0.58 -5.16
C TYR A 13 2.71 1.34 -4.65
N ALA A 14 2.50 2.28 -3.72
CA ALA A 14 3.60 3.02 -3.12
C ALA A 14 4.54 2.11 -2.30
N SER A 15 4.00 1.07 -1.64
CA SER A 15 4.82 0.09 -0.94
C SER A 15 5.61 -0.80 -1.90
N MET A 16 4.96 -1.25 -2.99
CA MET A 16 5.61 -2.05 -4.04
C MET A 16 6.77 -1.28 -4.72
N GLU A 17 6.60 0.03 -4.95
CA GLU A 17 7.68 0.88 -5.49
C GLU A 17 8.79 1.09 -4.48
N CYS A 18 8.46 1.36 -3.21
CA CYS A 18 9.50 1.46 -2.18
C CYS A 18 10.36 0.19 -2.14
N GLN A 19 9.76 -1.00 -2.16
CA GLN A 19 10.51 -2.25 -2.17
C GLN A 19 11.43 -2.38 -3.39
N GLU A 20 10.92 -2.08 -4.58
CA GLU A 20 11.70 -2.20 -5.82
C GLU A 20 12.87 -1.22 -5.89
N LEU A 21 12.68 -0.03 -5.34
CA LEU A 21 13.71 1.01 -5.25
C LEU A 21 14.66 0.83 -4.05
N GLY A 22 14.44 -0.19 -3.20
CA GLY A 22 15.25 -0.44 -2.00
C GLY A 22 14.98 0.50 -0.82
N TYR A 23 13.82 1.15 -0.82
CA TYR A 23 13.36 2.08 0.22
C TYR A 23 12.44 1.43 1.27
N GLN A 24 12.47 1.97 2.49
CA GLN A 24 11.54 1.59 3.56
C GLN A 24 10.25 2.42 3.46
N THR A 25 9.10 1.78 3.24
CA THR A 25 7.81 2.45 3.00
C THR A 25 7.43 3.49 4.06
N LYS A 26 7.75 3.25 5.34
CA LYS A 26 7.42 4.16 6.44
C LYS A 26 8.34 5.40 6.53
N GLU A 27 9.51 5.33 5.90
CA GLU A 27 10.57 6.33 6.00
C GLU A 27 10.75 7.13 4.69
N THR A 28 10.00 6.78 3.65
CA THR A 28 10.08 7.43 2.33
C THR A 28 8.78 8.14 2.02
N ALA A 29 8.84 9.42 1.64
CA ALA A 29 7.69 10.15 1.11
C ALA A 29 7.53 9.79 -0.38
N LEU A 30 6.53 8.96 -0.70
CA LEU A 30 6.28 8.53 -2.07
C LEU A 30 4.78 8.52 -2.39
N ALA A 31 4.44 8.97 -3.59
CA ALA A 31 3.08 8.89 -4.13
C ALA A 31 3.05 8.37 -5.57
N ILE A 32 2.00 7.61 -5.88
CA ILE A 32 1.68 7.13 -7.23
C ILE A 32 0.50 7.92 -7.76
N ILE A 33 0.66 8.52 -8.94
CA ILE A 33 -0.36 9.39 -9.55
C ILE A 33 -0.95 8.79 -10.83
N SER A 34 -2.25 8.99 -11.05
CA SER A 34 -2.88 8.68 -12.34
C SER A 34 -2.46 9.69 -13.41
N PRO A 35 -2.69 9.39 -14.70
CA PRO A 35 -2.49 10.36 -15.79
C PRO A 35 -3.30 11.65 -15.63
N THR A 36 -4.39 11.59 -14.86
CA THR A 36 -5.25 12.75 -14.57
C THR A 36 -4.85 13.50 -13.30
N GLY A 37 -3.79 13.08 -12.59
CA GLY A 37 -3.31 13.75 -11.38
C GLY A 37 -3.95 13.27 -10.07
N HIS A 38 -4.71 12.18 -10.07
CA HIS A 38 -5.21 11.60 -8.83
C HIS A 38 -4.12 10.82 -8.10
N ILE A 39 -3.99 11.01 -6.80
CA ILE A 39 -3.10 10.22 -5.95
C ILE A 39 -3.77 8.88 -5.67
N LEU A 40 -3.28 7.81 -6.32
CA LEU A 40 -3.86 6.47 -6.23
C LEU A 40 -3.35 5.70 -5.01
N SER A 41 -2.09 5.94 -4.63
CA SER A 41 -1.46 5.39 -3.44
C SER A 41 -0.39 6.33 -2.93
N SER A 42 -0.19 6.38 -1.62
CA SER A 42 0.87 7.18 -0.99
C SER A 42 1.42 6.48 0.22
N THR A 43 2.62 6.85 0.66
CA THR A 43 3.21 6.34 1.89
C THR A 43 2.73 7.13 3.12
N PRO A 44 2.90 6.60 4.34
CA PRO A 44 2.56 7.33 5.56
C PRO A 44 3.32 8.64 5.70
N LEU A 45 4.59 8.67 5.29
CA LEU A 45 5.42 9.87 5.37
C LEU A 45 4.94 10.97 4.41
N PHE A 46 4.54 10.60 3.18
CA PHE A 46 3.91 11.53 2.25
C PHE A 46 2.65 12.15 2.84
N ARG A 47 1.76 11.34 3.42
CA ARG A 47 0.53 11.83 4.07
C ARG A 47 0.81 12.70 5.29
N LYS A 48 1.89 12.44 6.02
CA LYS A 48 2.34 13.28 7.13
C LYS A 48 2.82 14.64 6.63
N ALA A 49 3.54 14.68 5.51
CA ALA A 49 4.06 15.91 4.92
C ALA A 49 2.96 16.78 4.30
N TYR A 50 2.06 16.17 3.53
CA TYR A 50 1.12 16.90 2.66
C TYR A 50 -0.36 16.76 3.03
N GLY A 51 -0.67 15.96 4.05
CA GLY A 51 -2.04 15.69 4.49
C GLY A 51 -2.59 14.35 4.00
N SER A 52 -3.36 13.68 4.86
CA SER A 52 -3.96 12.38 4.57
C SER A 52 -5.11 12.43 3.57
N ASN A 53 -5.72 13.60 3.39
CA ASN A 53 -6.90 13.81 2.54
C ASN A 53 -6.53 14.37 1.16
N THR A 54 -5.23 14.51 0.88
CA THR A 54 -4.70 14.96 -0.40
C THR A 54 -4.91 13.85 -1.42
N ALA A 55 -5.90 14.03 -2.29
CA ALA A 55 -6.36 13.07 -3.27
C ALA A 55 -5.96 13.45 -4.71
N HIS A 56 -5.56 14.70 -4.93
CA HIS A 56 -5.17 15.22 -6.23
C HIS A 56 -3.89 16.04 -6.13
N ILE A 57 -3.07 16.04 -7.18
CA ILE A 57 -1.80 16.77 -7.23
C ILE A 57 -1.98 18.29 -7.07
N ASP A 58 -3.09 18.86 -7.55
CA ASP A 58 -3.37 20.30 -7.44
C ASP A 58 -3.64 20.75 -6.00
N GLN A 59 -3.85 19.81 -5.08
CA GLN A 59 -4.00 20.10 -3.65
C GLN A 59 -2.64 20.21 -2.95
N LEU A 60 -1.55 19.82 -3.62
CA LEU A 60 -0.21 19.97 -3.07
C LEU A 60 0.18 21.45 -3.00
N PRO A 61 0.96 21.85 -1.98
CA PRO A 61 1.40 23.24 -1.81
C PRO A 61 2.55 23.62 -2.77
N PHE A 62 2.74 22.84 -3.84
CA PHE A 62 3.75 23.03 -4.88
C PHE A 62 3.29 22.42 -6.21
N THR A 63 3.87 22.88 -7.33
CA THR A 63 3.63 22.29 -8.64
C THR A 63 4.63 21.17 -8.91
N ILE A 64 4.16 20.01 -9.40
CA ILE A 64 5.01 18.83 -9.59
C ILE A 64 6.07 19.03 -10.67
N ASP A 65 5.75 19.74 -11.76
CA ASP A 65 6.66 19.90 -12.91
C ASP A 65 7.89 20.75 -12.59
N THR A 66 7.73 21.75 -11.72
CA THR A 66 8.79 22.74 -11.40
C THR A 66 9.22 22.70 -9.94
N LEU A 67 8.52 21.95 -9.10
CA LEU A 67 8.69 21.89 -7.65
C LEU A 67 8.54 23.26 -6.93
N ASN A 68 7.96 24.24 -7.60
CA ASN A 68 7.74 25.57 -7.04
C ASN A 68 6.62 25.58 -6.01
N ILE A 69 6.88 26.15 -4.83
CA ILE A 69 5.89 26.34 -3.77
C ILE A 69 4.81 27.33 -4.23
N THR A 70 3.55 26.90 -4.14
CA THR A 70 2.35 27.70 -4.47
C THR A 70 1.65 28.25 -3.22
N ALA A 71 1.91 27.65 -2.06
CA ALA A 71 1.33 28.08 -0.79
C ALA A 71 1.77 29.50 -0.40
N LYS A 72 0.80 30.33 -0.02
CA LYS A 72 1.01 31.73 0.39
C LYS A 72 1.02 31.86 1.92
N GLY A 73 1.66 32.91 2.42
CA GLY A 73 1.66 33.25 3.85
C GLY A 73 2.47 32.32 4.75
N LEU A 74 3.36 31.49 4.17
CA LEU A 74 4.28 30.65 4.94
C LEU A 74 5.35 31.51 5.62
N SER A 75 5.65 31.22 6.89
CA SER A 75 6.86 31.72 7.55
C SER A 75 8.11 31.14 6.90
N GLU A 76 9.28 31.76 7.11
CA GLU A 76 10.56 31.25 6.59
C GLU A 76 10.83 29.81 7.01
N LYS A 77 10.59 29.48 8.29
CA LYS A 77 10.73 28.11 8.80
C LYS A 77 9.77 27.13 8.13
N ALA A 78 8.50 27.53 7.93
CA ALA A 78 7.52 26.67 7.27
C ALA A 78 7.87 26.43 5.80
N ARG A 79 8.38 27.47 5.11
CA ARG A 79 8.88 27.38 3.75
C ARG A 79 10.08 26.43 3.66
N ALA A 80 11.10 26.61 4.48
CA ALA A 80 12.28 25.74 4.50
C ALA A 80 11.92 24.27 4.78
N ASN A 81 11.01 24.01 5.73
CA ASN A 81 10.51 22.67 5.99
C ASN A 81 9.79 22.08 4.77
N LEU A 82 9.00 22.88 4.06
CA LEU A 82 8.29 22.43 2.87
C LEU A 82 9.26 22.14 1.71
N GLU A 83 10.28 22.98 1.52
CA GLU A 83 11.35 22.75 0.54
C GLU A 83 12.09 21.44 0.82
N ASP A 84 12.40 21.16 2.09
CA ASP A 84 13.01 19.89 2.51
C ASP A 84 12.10 18.69 2.17
N TRP A 85 10.80 18.76 2.49
CA TRP A 85 9.85 17.71 2.12
C TRP A 85 9.76 17.48 0.61
N ILE A 86 9.68 18.56 -0.17
CA ILE A 86 9.58 18.50 -1.64
C ILE A 86 10.82 17.82 -2.21
N THR A 87 12.01 18.20 -1.73
CA THR A 87 13.29 17.66 -2.22
C THR A 87 13.42 16.15 -1.99
N HIS A 88 12.80 15.63 -0.92
CA HIS A 88 12.87 14.21 -0.56
C HIS A 88 11.61 13.42 -0.93
N THR A 89 10.68 14.01 -1.67
CA THR A 89 9.45 13.34 -2.10
C THR A 89 9.59 12.75 -3.49
N ILE A 90 9.21 11.48 -3.62
CA ILE A 90 9.19 10.76 -4.88
C ILE A 90 7.75 10.73 -5.40
N ILE A 91 7.52 11.17 -6.63
CA ILE A 91 6.22 11.07 -7.29
C ILE A 91 6.42 10.29 -8.58
N LEU A 92 5.68 9.18 -8.71
CA LEU A 92 5.77 8.29 -9.86
C LEU A 92 4.42 8.18 -10.57
N PRO A 93 4.40 8.06 -11.90
CA PRO A 93 3.19 7.75 -12.63
C PRO A 93 2.73 6.31 -12.35
N MET A 94 1.43 6.08 -12.49
CA MET A 94 0.83 4.76 -12.40
C MET A 94 1.25 3.88 -13.58
N ASP A 95 1.80 2.70 -13.29
CA ASP A 95 2.04 1.62 -14.25
C ASP A 95 1.10 0.45 -13.93
N TYR A 96 -0.05 0.41 -14.61
CA TYR A 96 -1.09 -0.59 -14.32
C TYR A 96 -0.63 -2.02 -14.57
N ASP A 97 0.14 -2.27 -15.63
CA ASP A 97 0.56 -3.62 -16.01
C ASP A 97 1.57 -4.16 -15.00
N LYS A 98 2.52 -3.31 -14.56
CA LYS A 98 3.48 -3.65 -13.51
C LYS A 98 2.78 -4.06 -12.22
N TYR A 99 1.90 -3.22 -11.70
CA TYR A 99 1.25 -3.49 -10.42
C TYR A 99 0.25 -4.64 -10.49
N PHE A 100 -0.46 -4.78 -11.61
CA PHE A 100 -1.34 -5.93 -11.84
C PHE A 100 -0.54 -7.24 -11.84
N THR A 101 0.59 -7.28 -12.54
CA THR A 101 1.47 -8.45 -12.59
C THR A 101 2.00 -8.82 -11.21
N LYS A 102 2.51 -7.85 -10.45
CA LYS A 102 2.96 -8.08 -9.06
C LYS A 102 1.85 -8.59 -8.15
N HIS A 103 0.65 -8.01 -8.26
CA HIS A 103 -0.51 -8.44 -7.47
C HIS A 103 -0.89 -9.88 -7.80
N GLN A 104 -0.97 -10.25 -9.08
CA GLN A 104 -1.24 -11.63 -9.50
C GLN A 104 -0.18 -12.61 -8.99
N ALA A 105 1.10 -12.25 -9.07
CA ALA A 105 2.19 -13.07 -8.53
C ALA A 105 2.03 -13.30 -7.02
N LEU A 106 1.71 -12.26 -6.24
CA LEU A 106 1.44 -12.41 -4.82
C LEU A 106 0.24 -13.33 -4.54
N LEU A 107 -0.87 -13.18 -5.28
CA LEU A 107 -2.04 -14.05 -5.11
C LEU A 107 -1.72 -15.52 -5.43
N HIS A 108 -0.91 -15.76 -6.47
CA HIS A 108 -0.45 -17.10 -6.82
C HIS A 108 0.37 -17.72 -5.68
N LEU A 109 1.37 -17.00 -5.18
CA LEU A 109 2.21 -17.44 -4.06
C LEU A 109 1.39 -17.72 -2.79
N LEU A 110 0.36 -16.91 -2.51
CA LEU A 110 -0.55 -17.16 -1.38
C LEU A 110 -1.35 -18.45 -1.57
N ALA A 111 -1.74 -18.79 -2.80
CA ALA A 111 -2.50 -20.00 -3.11
C ALA A 111 -1.66 -21.29 -3.09
N GLU A 112 -0.32 -21.18 -3.17
CA GLU A 112 0.58 -22.34 -3.11
C GLU A 112 0.70 -22.94 -1.69
N SER A 113 0.27 -22.21 -0.66
CA SER A 113 0.29 -22.70 0.71
C SER A 113 -0.62 -23.93 0.87
N PRO A 114 -0.13 -25.04 1.47
CA PRO A 114 -0.89 -26.29 1.56
C PRO A 114 -2.16 -26.18 2.42
N ILE A 115 -2.23 -25.16 3.27
CA ILE A 115 -3.38 -24.89 4.14
C ILE A 115 -4.39 -23.93 3.52
N VAL A 116 -4.12 -23.39 2.32
CA VAL A 116 -5.01 -22.47 1.61
C VAL A 116 -5.91 -23.26 0.66
N GLU A 117 -7.22 -23.14 0.85
CA GLU A 117 -8.23 -23.76 -0.01
C GLU A 117 -8.60 -22.88 -1.20
N SER A 118 -8.62 -21.56 -1.00
CA SER A 118 -8.88 -20.61 -2.09
C SER A 118 -8.41 -19.20 -1.74
N VAL A 119 -8.05 -18.46 -2.79
CA VAL A 119 -7.70 -17.03 -2.74
C VAL A 119 -8.61 -16.27 -3.69
N GLN A 120 -9.25 -15.22 -3.20
CA GLN A 120 -10.13 -14.35 -3.99
C GLN A 120 -9.72 -12.89 -3.80
N SER A 121 -9.30 -12.22 -4.88
CA SER A 121 -9.16 -10.76 -4.88
C SER A 121 -10.55 -10.13 -4.90
N LEU A 122 -10.86 -9.31 -3.90
CA LEU A 122 -12.10 -8.50 -3.88
C LEU A 122 -11.84 -7.14 -4.52
N THR A 123 -10.67 -6.57 -4.23
CA THR A 123 -10.11 -5.38 -4.88
C THR A 123 -8.59 -5.57 -4.98
N TYR A 124 -7.85 -4.60 -5.55
CA TYR A 124 -6.38 -4.60 -5.46
C TYR A 124 -5.86 -4.38 -4.02
N LYS A 125 -6.70 -3.88 -3.11
CA LYS A 125 -6.38 -3.63 -1.70
C LYS A 125 -6.88 -4.73 -0.77
N THR A 126 -7.76 -5.60 -1.23
CA THR A 126 -8.48 -6.53 -0.34
C THR A 126 -8.54 -7.92 -0.95
N VAL A 127 -8.04 -8.89 -0.19
CA VAL A 127 -8.01 -10.31 -0.56
C VAL A 127 -8.75 -11.12 0.50
N LYS A 128 -9.53 -12.10 0.06
CA LYS A 128 -10.18 -13.08 0.92
C LYS A 128 -9.52 -14.42 0.72
N ILE A 129 -9.17 -15.10 1.82
CA ILE A 129 -8.56 -16.42 1.78
C ILE A 129 -9.35 -17.37 2.68
N TYR A 130 -9.60 -18.59 2.18
CA TYR A 130 -10.10 -19.69 2.97
C TYR A 130 -8.96 -20.65 3.30
N PHE A 131 -8.87 -21.02 4.57
CA PHE A 131 -7.89 -21.96 5.08
C PHE A 131 -8.58 -23.25 5.53
N SER A 132 -7.96 -24.39 5.25
CA SER A 132 -8.44 -25.71 5.67
C SER A 132 -8.32 -25.92 7.19
N GLU A 133 -7.56 -25.05 7.85
CA GLU A 133 -7.23 -25.13 9.28
C GLU A 133 -7.63 -23.85 10.03
N ALA A 134 -7.56 -23.92 11.36
CA ALA A 134 -7.77 -22.75 12.22
C ALA A 134 -6.47 -21.93 12.31
N LEU A 135 -6.55 -20.62 12.04
CA LEU A 135 -5.42 -19.73 12.22
C LEU A 135 -5.35 -19.16 13.64
N ASN A 136 -4.15 -19.10 14.19
CA ASN A 136 -3.83 -18.39 15.43
C ASN A 136 -3.01 -17.12 15.12
N ASP A 137 -2.69 -16.34 16.14
CA ASP A 137 -1.94 -15.09 15.99
C ASP A 137 -0.55 -15.27 15.36
N GLU A 138 0.08 -16.43 15.56
CA GLU A 138 1.39 -16.72 14.96
C GLU A 138 1.26 -16.96 13.46
N HIS A 139 0.26 -17.72 13.02
CA HIS A 139 -0.04 -17.88 11.59
C HIS A 139 -0.34 -16.52 10.94
N ILE A 140 -1.07 -15.63 11.63
CA ILE A 140 -1.36 -14.29 11.15
C ILE A 140 -0.07 -13.47 10.99
N ARG A 141 0.83 -13.48 11.98
CA ARG A 141 2.12 -12.76 11.91
C ARG A 141 3.01 -13.29 10.78
N GLN A 142 3.07 -14.60 10.60
CA GLN A 142 3.84 -15.23 9.53
C GLN A 142 3.30 -14.84 8.16
N LEU A 143 1.98 -14.82 7.99
CA LEU A 143 1.34 -14.38 6.75
C LEU A 143 1.60 -12.89 6.46
N GLN A 144 1.54 -12.04 7.49
CA GLN A 144 1.90 -10.62 7.35
C GLN A 144 3.37 -10.46 6.94
N GLY A 145 4.28 -11.20 7.59
CA GLY A 145 5.71 -11.20 7.26
C GLY A 145 5.99 -11.70 5.85
N PHE A 146 5.27 -12.73 5.40
CA PHE A 146 5.36 -13.26 4.05
C PHE A 146 4.94 -12.21 3.00
N ILE A 147 3.79 -11.55 3.18
CA ILE A 147 3.31 -10.50 2.27
C ILE A 147 4.30 -9.33 2.23
N LEU A 148 4.83 -8.92 3.38
CA LEU A 148 5.83 -7.86 3.46
C LEU A 148 7.12 -8.25 2.72
N PHE A 149 7.59 -9.49 2.89
CA PHE A 149 8.80 -9.97 2.24
C PHE A 149 8.63 -10.09 0.72
N GLN A 150 7.51 -10.63 0.25
CA GLN A 150 7.28 -10.87 -1.17
C GLN A 150 6.92 -9.62 -1.95
N ALA A 151 6.17 -8.69 -1.36
CA ALA A 151 5.61 -7.54 -2.08
C ALA A 151 5.92 -6.18 -1.46
N GLY A 152 6.61 -6.13 -0.32
CA GLY A 152 6.88 -4.88 0.41
C GLY A 152 5.66 -4.31 1.09
N ILE A 153 4.54 -5.03 1.11
CA ILE A 153 3.23 -4.50 1.52
C ILE A 153 2.97 -4.84 2.98
N TYR A 154 2.61 -3.82 3.77
CA TYR A 154 2.02 -4.04 5.09
C TYR A 154 0.56 -4.46 4.95
N SER A 155 0.12 -5.39 5.81
CA SER A 155 -1.25 -5.91 5.76
C SER A 155 -1.93 -5.95 7.14
N TYR A 156 -3.23 -5.68 7.14
CA TYR A 156 -4.12 -6.00 8.25
C TYR A 156 -4.90 -7.27 7.91
N ILE A 157 -5.00 -8.20 8.86
CA ILE A 157 -5.66 -9.50 8.63
C ILE A 157 -6.74 -9.70 9.69
N GLY A 158 -7.99 -9.73 9.26
CA GLY A 158 -9.13 -10.10 10.09
C GLY A 158 -9.54 -11.54 9.82
N THR A 159 -9.67 -12.36 10.86
CA THR A 159 -10.05 -13.78 10.73
C THR A 159 -11.43 -14.05 11.32
N SER A 160 -12.15 -15.01 10.73
CA SER A 160 -13.41 -15.52 11.25
C SER A 160 -13.50 -17.03 11.06
N THR A 161 -14.10 -17.72 12.01
CA THR A 161 -14.37 -19.16 11.92
C THR A 161 -15.46 -19.46 10.88
N VAL A 162 -15.25 -20.51 10.07
CA VAL A 162 -16.25 -21.03 9.14
C VAL A 162 -16.70 -22.41 9.61
N SER A 163 -18.02 -22.61 9.71
CA SER A 163 -18.62 -23.92 9.97
C SER A 163 -18.95 -24.62 8.66
N ASP A 164 -18.80 -25.94 8.59
CA ASP A 164 -19.00 -26.76 7.38
C ASP A 164 -20.41 -26.68 6.77
N ARG A 165 -21.38 -26.02 7.43
CA ARG A 165 -22.74 -25.82 6.90
C ARG A 165 -22.84 -24.77 5.78
N ASN A 166 -21.80 -23.96 5.58
CA ASN A 166 -21.75 -22.88 4.59
C ASN A 166 -20.51 -22.95 3.67
N ALA A 167 -19.88 -24.13 3.57
CA ALA A 167 -18.76 -24.37 2.66
C ALA A 167 -19.26 -24.79 1.27
#